data_AF-A0A969AVK3-F1
#
_entry.id   AF-A0A969AVK3-F1
#
_cell.length_a   1.000
_cell.length_b   1.000
_cell.length_c   1.000
_cell.angle_alpha   90.00
_cell.angle_beta   90.00
_cell.angle_gamma   90.00
#
_symmetry.space_group_name_H-M   'P 1'
#
loop_
_entity.id
_entity.type
_entity.pdbx_description
1 polymer ?
#
loop_
_entity_poly.entity_id
_entity_poly.type
_entity_poly.pdbx_seq_one_letter_code
_entity_poly.pdbx_strand_id
1 'polypeptide(L)'
;MQRRKFIQNIGIASGTLVASASWGFSDKWKRIVVGNIHSPQVSFPTGKRVPLGYKAFPVAAHGAQTILYFPKVIATHQKTWLRITAAVDFREHKVIHARLAQSGTEIGFFDIRFAHPFQPFQIEIKSSQLKIIKEEGIALTFSKGKKDAWFFIPDGSNIPQGLLPQLLIDGNFDPARAMIQNLRSMNSFSPFGWMGGCVQDALLEMAIHGDKKAEQVLLQQLNAYLDDDKGIVFENPHTIPLDGQFNSIEDFLPFTSIVKYYPDHKAVQMAVDYMLSNENEVGLIATGHTTTEGCYTLAYPLAAIAIARNDPSLAQKSLQQLTLRTKLLTDEKAIYQRAGKNGPEGYANWGRGTVWYLLGIVKTLHLLKQGKFTNQPEFQEMEAEFKRAAKFVAQYQNTDGLWYSFLDRPATEIDTTASAGLAAAFGWGYKLGYLDGEYWQKARQAYSSLLSYITPDGFLTHMSQINRGGEELQANGYRVISQFALGLLGQLNFILMDKR
;
A
#
# COMPACT_ATOMS: atom_id res chain seq x y z
N MET A 1 5.13 27.14 13.85
CA MET A 1 3.82 26.93 13.18
C MET A 1 3.71 25.44 12.90
N GLN A 2 2.80 24.73 13.59
CA GLN A 2 2.71 23.26 13.53
C GLN A 2 2.52 22.78 12.09
N ARG A 3 3.43 21.93 11.57
CA ARG A 3 3.39 21.38 10.20
C ARG A 3 2.01 20.85 9.80
N ARG A 4 1.29 20.27 10.76
CA ARG A 4 -0.04 19.69 10.59
C ARG A 4 -1.18 20.71 10.44
N LYS A 5 -1.07 21.89 11.08
CA LYS A 5 -2.02 23.00 10.90
C LYS A 5 -1.88 23.66 9.52
N PHE A 6 -0.68 23.61 8.93
CA PHE A 6 -0.45 24.13 7.59
C PHE A 6 -1.18 23.31 6.52
N ILE A 7 -1.28 21.99 6.67
CA ILE A 7 -2.06 21.13 5.75
C ILE A 7 -3.57 21.44 5.80
N GLN A 8 -4.09 21.85 6.97
CA GLN A 8 -5.49 22.30 7.08
C GLN A 8 -5.73 23.67 6.41
N ASN A 9 -4.68 24.49 6.25
CA ASN A 9 -4.77 25.85 5.71
C ASN A 9 -4.28 26.01 4.26
N ILE A 10 -3.57 25.03 3.67
CA ILE A 10 -3.30 25.01 2.22
C ILE A 10 -4.52 24.42 1.50
N GLY A 11 -5.62 25.16 1.59
CA GLY A 11 -6.69 25.12 0.61
C GLY A 11 -6.83 26.54 0.11
N ILE A 12 -6.08 26.90 -0.94
CA ILE A 12 -6.31 27.97 -1.94
C ILE A 12 -5.02 28.09 -2.76
N ALA A 13 -5.03 27.50 -3.95
CA ALA A 13 -4.34 27.96 -5.15
C ALA A 13 -4.90 27.15 -6.33
N SER A 14 -6.13 27.46 -6.69
CA SER A 14 -6.76 27.04 -7.93
C SER A 14 -6.07 27.72 -9.12
N GLY A 15 -5.64 26.90 -10.07
CA GLY A 15 -5.64 27.23 -11.50
C GLY A 15 -4.47 28.05 -12.04
N THR A 16 -3.50 27.35 -12.62
CA THR A 16 -2.90 27.81 -13.88
C THR A 16 -2.91 26.65 -14.86
N LEU A 17 -3.77 26.76 -15.87
CA LEU A 17 -3.79 25.91 -17.05
C LEU A 17 -2.49 26.16 -17.82
N VAL A 18 -1.54 25.22 -17.72
CA VAL A 18 -0.49 25.11 -18.73
C VAL A 18 -1.05 24.20 -19.81
N ALA A 19 -1.56 24.81 -20.89
CA ALA A 19 -1.93 24.09 -22.09
C ALA A 19 -0.65 23.67 -22.82
N SER A 20 -0.13 22.48 -22.53
CA SER A 20 0.76 21.79 -23.46
C SER A 20 -0.10 21.09 -24.50
N ALA A 21 -0.06 21.56 -25.75
CA ALA A 21 -0.70 20.90 -26.88
C ALA A 21 0.02 19.58 -27.19
N SER A 22 -0.33 18.51 -26.46
CA SER A 22 0.00 17.14 -26.85
C SER A 22 -1.18 16.59 -27.65
N TRP A 23 -1.02 16.48 -28.97
CA TRP A 23 -1.88 15.61 -29.77
C TRP A 23 -1.60 14.16 -29.33
N GLY A 24 -2.42 13.61 -28.43
CA GLY A 24 -2.21 12.25 -27.92
C GLY A 24 -3.23 11.86 -26.83
N PHE A 25 -4.00 10.80 -27.10
CA PHE A 25 -4.86 10.04 -26.17
C PHE A 25 -5.42 10.80 -24.95
N SER A 26 -6.57 11.47 -25.10
CA SER A 26 -7.35 11.90 -23.95
C SER A 26 -7.95 10.68 -23.24
N ASP A 27 -7.68 10.52 -21.94
CA ASP A 27 -8.34 9.49 -21.14
C ASP A 27 -9.87 9.74 -21.16
N LYS A 28 -10.65 8.75 -21.56
CA LYS A 28 -12.11 8.88 -21.81
C LYS A 28 -12.98 8.29 -20.68
N TRP A 29 -12.37 7.73 -19.65
CA TRP A 29 -13.08 7.25 -18.46
C TRP A 29 -13.66 8.44 -17.68
N LYS A 30 -14.66 8.18 -16.83
CA LYS A 30 -15.32 9.23 -16.04
C LYS A 30 -15.48 8.83 -14.59
N ARG A 31 -15.38 9.82 -13.70
CA ARG A 31 -15.69 9.70 -12.27
C ARG A 31 -16.91 10.55 -11.93
N ILE A 32 -17.88 9.95 -11.27
CA ILE A 32 -19.01 10.67 -10.69
C ILE A 32 -18.98 10.41 -9.19
N VAL A 33 -18.46 11.38 -8.43
CA VAL A 33 -18.50 11.34 -6.96
C VAL A 33 -19.94 11.48 -6.49
N VAL A 34 -20.28 10.81 -5.39
CA VAL A 34 -21.59 10.88 -4.75
C VAL A 34 -21.95 12.35 -4.44
N GLY A 35 -23.17 12.74 -4.76
CA GLY A 35 -23.66 14.10 -4.56
C GLY A 35 -24.23 14.34 -3.16
N ASN A 36 -24.91 13.34 -2.60
CA ASN A 36 -25.49 13.38 -1.26
C ASN A 36 -25.51 11.98 -0.63
N ILE A 37 -25.42 11.91 0.70
CA ILE A 37 -25.49 10.68 1.47
C ILE A 37 -26.53 10.84 2.59
N HIS A 38 -27.51 9.95 2.62
CA HIS A 38 -28.41 9.81 3.77
C HIS A 38 -27.97 8.57 4.55
N SER A 39 -27.46 8.74 5.76
CA SER A 39 -27.03 7.64 6.63
C SER A 39 -27.75 7.70 7.98
N PRO A 40 -27.94 6.55 8.67
CA PRO A 40 -28.47 6.54 10.02
C PRO A 40 -27.55 7.29 10.98
N GLN A 41 -28.11 7.92 12.00
CA GLN A 41 -27.35 8.55 13.07
C GLN A 41 -26.84 7.47 14.03
N VAL A 42 -25.61 7.01 13.82
CA VAL A 42 -24.92 6.11 14.75
C VAL A 42 -23.67 6.77 15.30
N SER A 43 -23.36 6.49 16.56
CA SER A 43 -22.18 7.06 17.21
C SER A 43 -20.91 6.41 16.66
N PHE A 44 -19.92 7.25 16.31
CA PHE A 44 -18.60 6.73 15.97
C PHE A 44 -18.00 6.01 17.18
N PRO A 45 -17.26 4.89 17.01
CA PRO A 45 -16.76 4.12 18.14
C PRO A 45 -15.87 4.93 19.07
N THR A 46 -16.14 4.86 20.37
CA THR A 46 -15.38 5.58 21.42
C THR A 46 -13.90 5.19 21.38
N GLY A 47 -13.01 6.19 21.54
CA GLY A 47 -11.57 6.00 21.58
C GLY A 47 -10.90 5.76 20.22
N LYS A 48 -11.66 5.76 19.12
CA LYS A 48 -11.14 5.64 17.76
C LYS A 48 -11.10 6.99 17.06
N ARG A 49 -10.26 7.11 16.02
CA ARG A 49 -10.16 8.30 15.17
C ARG A 49 -10.08 7.91 13.70
N VAL A 50 -10.86 8.57 12.85
CA VAL A 50 -10.67 8.44 11.39
C VAL A 50 -9.33 9.10 11.02
N PRO A 51 -8.44 8.42 10.27
CA PRO A 51 -7.15 8.98 9.90
C PRO A 51 -7.24 10.36 9.28
N LEU A 52 -6.25 11.21 9.56
CA LEU A 52 -6.17 12.62 9.13
C LEU A 52 -7.29 13.53 9.65
N GLY A 53 -8.16 13.04 10.55
CA GLY A 53 -9.33 13.79 11.00
C GLY A 53 -10.39 13.94 9.90
N TYR A 54 -10.32 13.12 8.86
CA TYR A 54 -11.36 13.05 7.83
C TYR A 54 -12.68 12.59 8.43
N LYS A 55 -13.78 12.95 7.78
CA LYS A 55 -15.10 12.47 8.18
C LYS A 55 -15.44 11.16 7.49
N ALA A 56 -16.31 10.40 8.14
CA ALA A 56 -16.85 9.16 7.62
C ALA A 56 -18.36 9.09 7.86
N PHE A 57 -19.05 8.37 6.99
CA PHE A 57 -20.45 7.98 7.18
C PHE A 57 -20.54 6.49 7.52
N PRO A 58 -21.52 6.09 8.33
CA PRO A 58 -21.74 4.69 8.67
C PRO A 58 -22.56 3.99 7.58
N VAL A 59 -22.34 2.70 7.43
CA VAL A 59 -23.40 1.75 7.07
C VAL A 59 -23.61 0.92 8.33
N ALA A 60 -24.81 1.00 8.92
CA ALA A 60 -25.10 0.40 10.20
C ALA A 60 -25.23 -1.13 10.10
N ALA A 61 -24.61 -1.88 11.02
CA ALA A 61 -24.77 -3.33 11.12
C ALA A 61 -26.19 -3.72 11.55
N HIS A 62 -26.79 -2.88 12.39
CA HIS A 62 -28.17 -2.98 12.83
C HIS A 62 -28.81 -1.60 12.69
N GLY A 63 -29.69 -1.41 11.70
CA GLY A 63 -30.36 -0.13 11.52
C GLY A 63 -30.89 0.12 10.12
N ALA A 64 -31.29 1.36 9.88
CA ALA A 64 -31.78 1.82 8.60
C ALA A 64 -30.68 1.78 7.52
N GLN A 65 -31.12 1.67 6.27
CA GLN A 65 -30.24 1.71 5.10
C GLN A 65 -29.49 3.05 4.99
N THR A 66 -28.31 2.99 4.41
CA THR A 66 -27.57 4.19 3.97
C THR A 66 -27.77 4.39 2.48
N ILE A 67 -28.20 5.57 2.04
CA ILE A 67 -28.52 5.85 0.63
C ILE A 67 -27.49 6.82 0.04
N LEU A 68 -26.86 6.39 -1.06
CA LEU A 68 -25.94 7.19 -1.87
C LEU A 68 -26.68 7.76 -3.08
N TYR A 69 -26.68 9.09 -3.24
CA TYR A 69 -27.34 9.75 -4.37
C TYR A 69 -26.32 10.25 -5.41
N PHE A 70 -26.54 9.89 -6.67
CA PHE A 70 -25.69 10.27 -7.81
C PHE A 70 -26.48 11.10 -8.83
N PRO A 71 -26.89 12.35 -8.53
CA PRO A 71 -27.75 13.15 -9.41
C PRO A 71 -27.10 13.49 -10.76
N LYS A 72 -25.76 13.43 -10.83
CA LYS A 72 -24.96 13.69 -12.03
C LYS A 72 -24.66 12.42 -12.85
N VAL A 73 -25.21 11.26 -12.48
CA VAL A 73 -25.00 10.03 -13.26
C VAL A 73 -25.62 10.15 -14.66
N ILE A 74 -24.91 9.59 -15.63
CA ILE A 74 -25.28 9.59 -17.03
C ILE A 74 -25.42 8.13 -17.47
N ALA A 75 -26.47 7.82 -18.22
CA ALA A 75 -26.63 6.50 -18.82
C ALA A 75 -25.51 6.23 -19.83
N THR A 76 -24.92 5.03 -19.77
CA THR A 76 -23.86 4.60 -20.68
C THR A 76 -23.86 3.08 -20.79
N HIS A 77 -23.36 2.56 -21.92
CA HIS A 77 -23.09 1.14 -22.13
C HIS A 77 -21.69 0.72 -21.68
N GLN A 78 -20.86 1.67 -21.24
CA GLN A 78 -19.55 1.39 -20.69
C GLN A 78 -19.68 0.68 -19.34
N LYS A 79 -18.73 -0.22 -19.05
CA LYS A 79 -18.64 -0.85 -17.72
C LYS A 79 -18.59 0.24 -16.66
N THR A 80 -19.34 0.05 -15.59
CA THR A 80 -19.45 1.04 -14.52
C THR A 80 -19.35 0.33 -13.19
N TRP A 81 -18.58 0.88 -12.26
CA TRP A 81 -18.43 0.33 -10.92
C TRP A 81 -18.88 1.32 -9.86
N LEU A 82 -19.63 0.85 -8.87
CA LEU A 82 -19.77 1.55 -7.59
C LEU A 82 -18.51 1.26 -6.78
N ARG A 83 -17.76 2.30 -6.41
CA ARG A 83 -16.61 2.17 -5.52
C ARG A 83 -16.87 2.91 -4.21
N ILE A 84 -16.51 2.27 -3.10
CA ILE A 84 -16.49 2.82 -1.75
C ILE A 84 -15.14 2.51 -1.09
N THR A 85 -14.69 3.36 -0.17
CA THR A 85 -13.36 3.24 0.45
C THR A 85 -13.48 3.21 1.95
N ALA A 86 -12.90 2.18 2.59
CA ALA A 86 -12.93 2.04 4.04
C ALA A 86 -12.23 3.23 4.69
N ALA A 87 -12.92 3.92 5.61
CA ALA A 87 -12.37 5.05 6.36
C ALA A 87 -11.58 4.60 7.59
N VAL A 88 -11.82 3.37 8.05
CA VAL A 88 -11.24 2.82 9.27
C VAL A 88 -10.89 1.36 9.07
N ASP A 89 -10.23 0.79 10.06
CA ASP A 89 -9.85 -0.59 10.09
C ASP A 89 -11.05 -1.51 10.43
N PHE A 90 -11.31 -2.50 9.58
CA PHE A 90 -12.31 -3.54 9.82
C PHE A 90 -11.61 -4.80 10.34
N ARG A 91 -12.10 -5.33 11.46
CA ARG A 91 -11.54 -6.52 12.13
C ARG A 91 -12.39 -7.78 11.96
N GLU A 92 -13.25 -7.79 10.95
CA GLU A 92 -14.15 -8.90 10.66
C GLU A 92 -14.50 -8.93 9.17
N HIS A 93 -15.11 -10.03 8.74
CA HIS A 93 -15.74 -10.16 7.43
C HIS A 93 -17.11 -9.47 7.48
N LYS A 94 -17.30 -8.47 6.61
CA LYS A 94 -18.55 -7.75 6.39
C LYS A 94 -19.10 -8.02 4.99
N VAL A 95 -20.41 -8.22 4.88
CA VAL A 95 -21.11 -8.24 3.59
C VAL A 95 -22.14 -7.13 3.57
N ILE A 96 -22.04 -6.26 2.57
CA ILE A 96 -22.92 -5.09 2.39
C ILE A 96 -23.57 -5.18 1.03
N HIS A 97 -24.88 -5.32 0.99
CA HIS A 97 -25.66 -5.30 -0.25
C HIS A 97 -25.86 -3.87 -0.72
N ALA A 98 -25.77 -3.69 -2.03
CA ALA A 98 -26.15 -2.49 -2.76
C ALA A 98 -27.43 -2.77 -3.56
N ARG A 99 -28.47 -1.97 -3.33
CA ARG A 99 -29.77 -2.07 -3.99
C ARG A 99 -30.22 -0.73 -4.51
N LEU A 100 -31.07 -0.72 -5.53
CA LEU A 100 -31.82 0.48 -5.89
C LEU A 100 -32.72 0.87 -4.71
N ALA A 101 -32.63 2.13 -4.28
CA ALA A 101 -33.06 2.49 -2.92
C ALA A 101 -34.59 2.48 -2.70
N GLN A 102 -35.40 2.57 -3.77
CA GLN A 102 -36.86 2.54 -3.68
C GLN A 102 -37.42 1.18 -4.12
N SER A 103 -36.98 0.69 -5.28
CA SER A 103 -37.45 -0.59 -5.83
C SER A 103 -36.89 -1.82 -5.11
N GLY A 104 -35.79 -1.67 -4.35
CA GLY A 104 -35.12 -2.78 -3.68
C GLY A 104 -34.39 -3.74 -4.63
N THR A 105 -34.30 -3.42 -5.91
CA THR A 105 -33.64 -4.27 -6.91
C THR A 105 -32.15 -4.41 -6.62
N GLU A 106 -31.65 -5.64 -6.58
CA GLU A 106 -30.24 -5.93 -6.30
C GLU A 106 -29.31 -5.39 -7.40
N ILE A 107 -28.27 -4.67 -6.98
CA ILE A 107 -27.14 -4.27 -7.83
C ILE A 107 -26.00 -5.29 -7.65
N GLY A 108 -25.66 -5.59 -6.39
CA GLY A 108 -24.63 -6.55 -6.01
C GLY A 108 -24.26 -6.38 -4.54
N PHE A 109 -23.18 -7.00 -4.10
CA PHE A 109 -22.73 -6.90 -2.71
C PHE A 109 -21.22 -6.73 -2.61
N PHE A 110 -20.79 -5.96 -1.61
CA PHE A 110 -19.39 -5.86 -1.22
C PHE A 110 -19.08 -6.98 -0.21
N ASP A 111 -18.22 -7.92 -0.60
CA ASP A 111 -17.54 -8.85 0.33
C ASP A 111 -16.26 -8.16 0.83
N ILE A 112 -16.29 -7.66 2.07
CA ILE A 112 -15.20 -6.88 2.66
C ILE A 112 -14.60 -7.66 3.83
N ARG A 113 -13.38 -8.16 3.65
CA ARG A 113 -12.69 -8.95 4.67
C ARG A 113 -11.49 -8.19 5.20
N PHE A 114 -11.47 -7.87 6.49
CA PHE A 114 -10.32 -7.27 7.17
C PHE A 114 -9.76 -5.99 6.52
N ALA A 115 -10.63 -5.09 6.07
CA ALA A 115 -10.20 -3.87 5.38
C ALA A 115 -9.29 -2.99 6.25
N HIS A 116 -8.27 -2.40 5.64
CA HIS A 116 -7.50 -1.32 6.26
C HIS A 116 -8.04 0.05 5.83
N PRO A 117 -7.74 1.15 6.55
CA PRO A 117 -8.12 2.49 6.13
C PRO A 117 -7.57 2.81 4.73
N PHE A 118 -8.31 3.61 3.97
CA PHE A 118 -8.03 3.99 2.58
C PHE A 118 -8.18 2.88 1.54
N GLN A 119 -8.58 1.66 1.93
CA GLN A 119 -8.76 0.55 0.99
C GLN A 119 -10.04 0.68 0.16
N PRO A 120 -9.96 0.76 -1.18
CA PRO A 120 -11.13 0.79 -2.03
C PRO A 120 -11.69 -0.60 -2.32
N PHE A 121 -13.02 -0.69 -2.38
CA PHE A 121 -13.80 -1.85 -2.79
C PHE A 121 -14.78 -1.45 -3.87
N GLN A 122 -15.00 -2.31 -4.86
CA GLN A 122 -15.90 -1.98 -5.97
C GLN A 122 -16.76 -3.17 -6.41
N ILE A 123 -17.97 -2.87 -6.88
CA ILE A 123 -18.87 -3.81 -7.53
C ILE A 123 -19.31 -3.24 -8.87
N GLU A 124 -19.57 -4.11 -9.85
CA GLU A 124 -20.07 -3.69 -11.15
C GLU A 124 -21.56 -3.34 -11.09
N ILE A 125 -21.96 -2.32 -11.85
CA ILE A 125 -23.34 -1.87 -12.01
C ILE A 125 -23.76 -2.16 -13.45
N LYS A 126 -24.94 -2.77 -13.62
CA LYS A 126 -25.48 -2.99 -14.96
C LYS A 126 -25.88 -1.66 -15.58
N SER A 127 -25.55 -1.46 -16.85
CA SER A 127 -25.88 -0.23 -17.59
C SER A 127 -27.37 0.15 -17.55
N SER A 128 -28.27 -0.84 -17.50
CA SER A 128 -29.72 -0.63 -17.36
C SER A 128 -30.13 0.02 -16.05
N GLN A 129 -29.33 -0.14 -14.99
CA GLN A 129 -29.60 0.41 -13.66
C GLN A 129 -29.19 1.88 -13.53
N LEU A 130 -28.30 2.40 -14.38
CA LEU A 130 -27.73 3.75 -14.24
C LEU A 130 -28.78 4.87 -14.32
N LYS A 131 -29.83 4.70 -15.14
CA LYS A 131 -30.94 5.66 -15.21
C LYS A 131 -31.71 5.69 -13.89
N ILE A 132 -32.01 4.51 -13.34
CA ILE A 132 -32.76 4.35 -12.09
C ILE A 132 -31.93 4.85 -10.90
N ILE A 133 -30.62 4.61 -10.87
CA ILE A 133 -29.70 5.12 -9.84
C ILE A 133 -29.75 6.65 -9.75
N LYS A 134 -29.97 7.34 -10.87
CA LYS A 134 -30.13 8.80 -10.88
C LYS A 134 -31.33 9.26 -10.05
N GLU A 135 -32.41 8.49 -10.10
CA GLU A 135 -33.72 8.80 -9.51
C GLU A 135 -33.83 8.28 -8.08
N GLU A 136 -33.48 7.01 -7.86
CA GLU A 136 -33.64 6.33 -6.57
C GLU A 136 -32.43 6.51 -5.65
N GLY A 137 -31.22 6.56 -6.21
CA GLY A 137 -29.99 6.34 -5.46
C GLY A 137 -29.71 4.87 -5.18
N ILE A 138 -28.65 4.62 -4.39
CA ILE A 138 -28.18 3.26 -4.04
C ILE A 138 -28.26 3.09 -2.53
N ALA A 139 -29.10 2.17 -2.07
CA ALA A 139 -29.17 1.74 -0.68
C ALA A 139 -28.09 0.71 -0.34
N LEU A 140 -27.40 0.93 0.76
CA LEU A 140 -26.41 0.04 1.37
C LEU A 140 -26.97 -0.54 2.66
N THR A 141 -26.95 -1.87 2.78
CA THR A 141 -27.46 -2.61 3.95
C THR A 141 -26.58 -3.78 4.29
N PHE A 142 -26.36 -4.05 5.58
CA PHE A 142 -25.62 -5.22 6.05
C PHE A 142 -26.39 -6.52 5.82
N SER A 143 -25.66 -7.58 5.50
CA SER A 143 -26.12 -8.97 5.64
C SER A 143 -25.17 -9.85 6.45
N LYS A 144 -23.93 -9.40 6.70
CA LYS A 144 -22.96 -10.09 7.56
C LYS A 144 -22.02 -9.09 8.24
N GLY A 145 -21.68 -9.36 9.50
CA GLY A 145 -20.78 -8.54 10.33
C GLY A 145 -21.51 -8.02 11.58
N LYS A 146 -20.76 -7.69 12.63
CA LYS A 146 -21.31 -7.26 13.92
C LYS A 146 -21.19 -5.76 14.16
N LYS A 147 -20.11 -5.14 13.69
CA LYS A 147 -19.85 -3.70 13.87
C LYS A 147 -20.22 -2.93 12.60
N ASP A 148 -20.53 -1.66 12.74
CA ASP A 148 -20.79 -0.78 11.60
C ASP A 148 -19.58 -0.72 10.66
N ALA A 149 -19.83 -0.45 9.38
CA ALA A 149 -18.80 -0.12 8.41
C ALA A 149 -18.74 1.39 8.25
N TRP A 150 -17.54 1.94 8.11
CA TRP A 150 -17.33 3.38 7.99
C TRP A 150 -16.58 3.68 6.69
N PHE A 151 -17.12 4.61 5.90
CA PHE A 151 -16.58 5.00 4.60
C PHE A 151 -16.43 6.52 4.53
N PHE A 152 -15.51 7.02 3.71
CA PHE A 152 -15.27 8.47 3.62
C PHE A 152 -16.48 9.23 3.06
N ILE A 153 -16.78 10.41 3.60
CA ILE A 153 -17.88 11.27 3.14
C ILE A 153 -17.34 12.51 2.42
N PRO A 154 -17.95 12.98 1.31
CA PRO A 154 -17.64 14.29 0.74
C PRO A 154 -18.22 15.41 1.62
N ASP A 155 -17.47 15.87 2.62
CA ASP A 155 -17.91 16.91 3.56
C ASP A 155 -17.21 18.26 3.36
N GLY A 156 -16.50 18.44 2.23
CA GLY A 156 -15.68 19.61 1.96
C GLY A 156 -14.30 19.55 2.59
N SER A 157 -13.95 18.50 3.35
CA SER A 157 -12.55 18.21 3.67
C SER A 157 -11.79 17.81 2.41
N ASN A 158 -10.46 18.00 2.41
CA ASN A 158 -9.57 17.70 1.29
C ASN A 158 -9.36 16.18 1.05
N ILE A 159 -10.39 15.34 1.29
CA ILE A 159 -10.36 13.92 0.98
C ILE A 159 -10.16 13.75 -0.53
N PRO A 160 -9.16 12.97 -0.97
CA PRO A 160 -8.91 12.74 -2.39
C PRO A 160 -10.13 12.12 -3.08
N GLN A 161 -10.48 12.66 -4.24
CA GLN A 161 -11.70 12.24 -4.94
C GLN A 161 -11.74 10.73 -5.24
N GLY A 162 -10.59 10.07 -5.44
CA GLY A 162 -10.54 8.64 -5.72
C GLY A 162 -10.89 7.75 -4.52
N LEU A 163 -10.96 8.35 -3.32
CA LEU A 163 -11.30 7.67 -2.07
C LEU A 163 -12.75 7.94 -1.64
N LEU A 164 -13.43 8.88 -2.28
CA LEU A 164 -14.85 9.16 -2.02
C LEU A 164 -15.75 8.11 -2.71
N PRO A 165 -16.98 7.88 -2.19
CA PRO A 165 -17.94 7.03 -2.87
C PRO A 165 -18.22 7.58 -4.27
N GLN A 166 -18.13 6.72 -5.27
CA GLN A 166 -18.14 7.15 -6.66
C GLN A 166 -18.68 6.07 -7.60
N LEU A 167 -19.19 6.53 -8.74
CA LEU A 167 -19.35 5.71 -9.93
C LEU A 167 -18.12 5.93 -10.81
N LEU A 168 -17.37 4.86 -11.06
CA LEU A 168 -16.28 4.84 -12.02
C LEU A 168 -16.79 4.25 -13.33
N ILE A 169 -16.85 5.06 -14.38
CA ILE A 169 -17.26 4.65 -15.72
C ILE A 169 -16.01 4.39 -16.54
N ASP A 170 -15.92 3.19 -17.09
CA ASP A 170 -14.84 2.75 -17.95
C ASP A 170 -14.72 3.60 -19.23
N GLY A 171 -13.56 3.57 -19.86
CA GLY A 171 -13.30 4.27 -21.11
C GLY A 171 -11.93 3.91 -21.65
N ASN A 172 -11.56 4.44 -22.82
CA ASN A 172 -10.19 4.26 -23.30
C ASN A 172 -9.22 5.06 -22.42
N PHE A 173 -8.15 4.42 -21.95
CA PHE A 173 -7.10 5.04 -21.14
C PHE A 173 -5.76 4.35 -21.37
N ASP A 174 -4.67 5.03 -21.03
CA ASP A 174 -3.35 4.41 -20.98
C ASP A 174 -3.06 3.93 -19.55
N PRO A 175 -2.92 2.60 -19.31
CA PRO A 175 -2.73 2.07 -17.97
C PRO A 175 -1.47 2.57 -17.26
N ALA A 176 -0.35 2.69 -17.97
CA ALA A 176 0.90 3.16 -17.37
C ALA A 176 0.78 4.62 -16.94
N ARG A 177 0.17 5.47 -17.77
CA ARG A 177 -0.08 6.88 -17.46
C ARG A 177 -1.06 7.03 -16.30
N ALA A 178 -2.18 6.29 -16.31
CA ALA A 178 -3.16 6.32 -15.23
C ALA A 178 -2.53 5.91 -13.90
N MET A 179 -1.74 4.83 -13.90
CA MET A 179 -0.95 4.38 -12.75
C MET A 179 -0.04 5.48 -12.20
N ILE A 180 0.77 6.12 -13.06
CA ILE A 180 1.69 7.20 -12.66
C ILE A 180 0.93 8.42 -12.12
N GLN A 181 -0.15 8.83 -12.77
CA GLN A 181 -0.97 9.96 -12.33
C GLN A 181 -1.60 9.69 -10.95
N ASN A 182 -2.10 8.47 -10.74
CA ASN A 182 -2.70 8.09 -9.46
C ASN A 182 -1.66 8.01 -8.35
N LEU A 183 -0.49 7.40 -8.62
CA LEU A 183 0.63 7.34 -7.69
C LEU A 183 1.08 8.74 -7.26
N ARG A 184 1.21 9.67 -8.21
CA ARG A 184 1.56 11.10 -8.01
C ARG A 184 0.37 11.96 -7.53
N SER A 185 -0.56 11.38 -6.79
CA SER A 185 -1.70 12.08 -6.19
C SER A 185 -1.98 11.58 -4.78
N MET A 186 -2.77 12.31 -3.99
CA MET A 186 -3.17 11.85 -2.66
C MET A 186 -4.13 10.65 -2.67
N ASN A 187 -4.61 10.20 -3.84
CA ASN A 187 -5.31 8.91 -3.93
C ASN A 187 -4.40 7.73 -3.54
N SER A 188 -3.07 7.89 -3.68
CA SER A 188 -2.08 6.87 -3.31
C SER A 188 -1.77 6.85 -1.82
N PHE A 189 -2.35 7.75 -1.02
CA PHE A 189 -2.15 7.76 0.42
C PHE A 189 -2.55 6.43 1.07
N SER A 190 -1.72 5.96 2.00
CA SER A 190 -1.89 4.69 2.73
C SER A 190 -1.47 4.87 4.17
N PRO A 191 -2.05 4.12 5.14
CA PRO A 191 -1.75 4.26 6.55
C PRO A 191 -0.25 4.24 6.88
N PHE A 192 0.13 4.93 7.96
CA PHE A 192 1.50 4.93 8.46
C PHE A 192 2.01 3.51 8.71
N GLY A 193 3.32 3.30 8.54
CA GLY A 193 3.96 2.00 8.55
C GLY A 193 4.14 1.41 7.16
N TRP A 194 4.23 0.08 7.06
CA TRP A 194 4.63 -0.63 5.84
C TRP A 194 3.76 -0.30 4.62
N MET A 195 2.46 -0.08 4.78
CA MET A 195 1.57 0.25 3.65
C MET A 195 1.93 1.61 3.03
N GLY A 196 2.00 2.66 3.86
CA GLY A 196 2.41 3.98 3.43
C GLY A 196 3.85 4.00 2.92
N GLY A 197 4.75 3.27 3.60
CA GLY A 197 6.15 3.16 3.23
C GLY A 197 6.36 2.60 1.80
N CYS A 198 5.60 1.59 1.37
CA CYS A 198 5.67 1.07 0.00
C CYS A 198 5.39 2.14 -1.07
N VAL A 199 4.42 3.02 -0.81
CA VAL A 199 4.05 4.12 -1.72
C VAL A 199 5.11 5.22 -1.68
N GLN A 200 5.55 5.57 -0.47
CA GLN A 200 6.52 6.63 -0.24
C GLN A 200 7.88 6.29 -0.84
N ASP A 201 8.31 5.03 -0.78
CA ASP A 201 9.52 4.56 -1.47
C ASP A 201 9.45 4.82 -2.98
N ALA A 202 8.32 4.51 -3.64
CA ALA A 202 8.17 4.78 -5.07
C ALA A 202 8.23 6.29 -5.39
N LEU A 203 7.53 7.10 -4.58
CA LEU A 203 7.55 8.54 -4.72
C LEU A 203 8.94 9.14 -4.44
N LEU A 204 9.68 8.57 -3.49
CA LEU A 204 11.04 8.97 -3.16
C LEU A 204 11.97 8.74 -4.34
N GLU A 205 11.94 7.54 -4.94
CA GLU A 205 12.75 7.22 -6.12
C GLU A 205 12.43 8.18 -7.28
N MET A 206 11.17 8.47 -7.54
CA MET A 206 10.80 9.47 -8.54
C MET A 206 11.33 10.87 -8.19
N ALA A 207 11.20 11.28 -6.93
CA ALA A 207 11.57 12.61 -6.45
C ALA A 207 13.08 12.86 -6.52
N ILE A 208 13.91 11.93 -6.03
CA ILE A 208 15.38 12.07 -6.07
C ILE A 208 15.92 12.08 -7.51
N HIS A 209 15.11 11.64 -8.47
CA HIS A 209 15.42 11.66 -9.88
C HIS A 209 14.69 12.75 -10.67
N GLY A 210 14.13 13.74 -9.98
CA GLY A 210 13.68 15.01 -10.56
C GLY A 210 12.18 15.14 -10.78
N ASP A 211 11.35 14.15 -10.44
CA ASP A 211 9.90 14.29 -10.52
C ASP A 211 9.36 15.18 -9.39
N LYS A 212 9.18 16.46 -9.71
CA LYS A 212 8.69 17.48 -8.77
C LYS A 212 7.28 17.25 -8.26
N LYS A 213 6.42 16.58 -9.04
CA LYS A 213 5.07 16.26 -8.57
C LYS A 213 5.10 15.10 -7.58
N ALA A 214 5.94 14.09 -7.83
CA ALA A 214 6.15 13.00 -6.88
C ALA A 214 6.73 13.52 -5.56
N GLU A 215 7.73 14.42 -5.63
CA GLU A 215 8.30 15.12 -4.46
C GLU A 215 7.21 15.88 -3.68
N GLN A 216 6.39 16.69 -4.35
CA GLN A 216 5.29 17.42 -3.71
C GLN A 216 4.32 16.48 -2.97
N VAL A 217 3.91 15.39 -3.61
CA VAL A 217 2.98 14.44 -3.01
C VAL A 217 3.65 13.69 -1.87
N LEU A 218 4.89 13.24 -2.01
CA LEU A 218 5.65 12.61 -0.93
C LEU A 218 5.69 13.50 0.32
N LEU A 219 6.07 14.77 0.16
CA LEU A 219 6.11 15.71 1.28
C LEU A 219 4.72 15.92 1.91
N GLN A 220 3.66 15.94 1.10
CA GLN A 220 2.29 15.99 1.61
C GLN A 220 1.94 14.74 2.43
N GLN A 221 2.32 13.54 1.97
CA GLN A 221 2.08 12.30 2.72
C GLN A 221 2.88 12.26 4.03
N LEU A 222 4.17 12.61 4.00
CA LEU A 222 5.02 12.61 5.19
C LEU A 222 4.52 13.61 6.25
N ASN A 223 4.18 14.83 5.83
CA ASN A 223 3.66 15.86 6.74
C ASN A 223 2.26 15.54 7.29
N ALA A 224 1.55 14.57 6.71
CA ALA A 224 0.29 14.09 7.26
C ALA A 224 0.50 13.29 8.57
N TYR A 225 1.68 12.68 8.73
CA TYR A 225 2.10 11.88 9.88
C TYR A 225 2.99 12.63 10.85
N LEU A 226 3.87 13.50 10.36
CA LEU A 226 4.84 14.21 11.20
C LEU A 226 4.17 15.34 11.97
N ASP A 227 4.51 15.41 13.25
CA ASP A 227 4.06 16.46 14.18
C ASP A 227 5.27 16.95 14.99
N ASP A 228 5.47 18.27 15.05
CA ASP A 228 6.67 18.84 15.68
C ASP A 228 6.69 18.58 17.20
N ASP A 229 5.53 18.52 17.84
CA ASP A 229 5.40 18.36 19.29
C ASP A 229 5.38 16.88 19.67
N LYS A 230 4.60 16.06 18.97
CA LYS A 230 4.41 14.64 19.27
C LYS A 230 5.42 13.74 18.56
N GLY A 231 6.03 14.18 17.47
CA GLY A 231 6.89 13.39 16.61
C GLY A 231 6.10 12.72 15.48
N ILE A 232 5.23 11.78 15.81
CA ILE A 232 4.33 11.15 14.85
C ILE A 232 2.88 11.16 15.32
N VAL A 233 1.96 11.14 14.36
CA VAL A 233 0.53 11.01 14.62
C VAL A 233 -0.11 10.09 13.59
N PHE A 234 -0.60 8.95 14.07
CA PHE A 234 -1.31 7.96 13.27
C PHE A 234 -2.20 7.09 14.17
N GLU A 235 -2.90 6.14 13.57
CA GLU A 235 -3.73 5.16 14.25
C GLU A 235 -3.18 3.75 14.05
N ASN A 236 -3.29 2.91 15.08
CA ASN A 236 -2.87 1.52 14.99
C ASN A 236 -3.79 0.66 14.10
N PRO A 237 -3.45 -0.62 13.87
CA PRO A 237 -4.29 -1.64 13.21
C PRO A 237 -5.68 -1.94 13.82
N HIS A 238 -6.17 -1.10 14.73
CA HIS A 238 -7.50 -1.11 15.31
C HIS A 238 -8.19 0.28 15.27
N THR A 239 -7.60 1.26 14.57
CA THR A 239 -8.08 2.65 14.47
C THR A 239 -7.99 3.43 15.81
N ILE A 240 -7.14 2.96 16.73
CA ILE A 240 -6.87 3.67 17.98
C ILE A 240 -5.69 4.63 17.75
N PRO A 241 -5.81 5.93 18.07
CA PRO A 241 -4.69 6.87 17.99
C PRO A 241 -3.46 6.39 18.77
N LEU A 242 -2.29 6.45 18.14
CA LEU A 242 -0.98 6.21 18.75
C LEU A 242 -0.07 7.44 18.60
N ASP A 243 -0.63 8.62 18.89
CA ASP A 243 0.12 9.85 18.80
C ASP A 243 1.36 9.82 19.73
N GLY A 244 2.53 10.11 19.17
CA GLY A 244 3.80 10.13 19.90
C GLY A 244 4.42 8.76 20.24
N GLN A 245 3.89 7.65 19.73
CA GLN A 245 4.41 6.31 20.02
C GLN A 245 4.29 5.35 18.82
N PHE A 246 5.14 4.33 18.78
CA PHE A 246 5.07 3.26 17.79
C PHE A 246 4.38 2.01 18.35
N ASN A 247 3.89 1.17 17.46
CA ASN A 247 3.18 -0.08 17.74
C ASN A 247 4.05 -1.32 17.52
N SER A 248 4.79 -1.37 16.40
CA SER A 248 5.57 -2.54 16.02
C SER A 248 6.70 -2.22 15.03
N ILE A 249 7.54 -3.21 14.73
CA ILE A 249 8.59 -3.10 13.71
C ILE A 249 8.06 -2.79 12.29
N GLU A 250 6.76 -2.94 12.06
CA GLU A 250 6.12 -2.62 10.78
C GLU A 250 5.93 -1.11 10.56
N ASP A 251 6.11 -0.28 11.59
CA ASP A 251 5.87 1.15 11.52
C ASP A 251 6.99 1.94 10.82
N PHE A 252 8.16 1.32 10.59
CA PHE A 252 9.36 2.09 10.29
C PHE A 252 9.70 2.23 8.81
N LEU A 253 8.99 1.55 7.89
CA LEU A 253 9.26 1.72 6.46
C LEU A 253 9.21 3.19 5.99
N PRO A 254 8.27 4.07 6.45
CA PRO A 254 8.29 5.50 6.13
C PRO A 254 9.59 6.23 6.44
N PHE A 255 10.43 5.73 7.37
CA PHE A 255 11.66 6.39 7.77
C PHE A 255 12.74 6.41 6.68
N THR A 256 12.61 5.59 5.64
CA THR A 256 13.45 5.66 4.43
C THR A 256 13.29 7.02 3.73
N SER A 257 12.06 7.53 3.73
CA SER A 257 11.71 8.82 3.14
C SER A 257 11.79 9.97 4.15
N ILE A 258 11.36 9.75 5.40
CA ILE A 258 11.41 10.80 6.44
C ILE A 258 12.84 11.27 6.64
N VAL A 259 13.81 10.36 6.77
CA VAL A 259 15.19 10.75 7.05
C VAL A 259 15.85 11.51 5.90
N LYS A 260 15.38 11.30 4.66
CA LYS A 260 15.86 12.04 3.48
C LYS A 260 15.52 13.53 3.52
N TYR A 261 14.31 13.87 3.97
CA TYR A 261 13.80 15.25 3.94
C TYR A 261 13.84 15.93 5.31
N TYR A 262 13.76 15.15 6.39
CA TYR A 262 13.67 15.65 7.76
C TYR A 262 14.59 14.85 8.71
N PRO A 263 15.91 14.81 8.45
CA PRO A 263 16.85 14.00 9.23
C PRO A 263 16.88 14.37 10.72
N ASP A 264 16.66 15.64 11.05
CA ASP A 264 16.69 16.17 12.42
C ASP A 264 15.31 16.16 13.11
N HIS A 265 14.27 15.63 12.46
CA HIS A 265 12.95 15.57 13.07
C HIS A 265 12.97 14.61 14.27
N LYS A 266 12.36 15.01 15.40
CA LYS A 266 12.35 14.21 16.64
C LYS A 266 11.89 12.75 16.45
N ALA A 267 10.99 12.53 15.50
CA ALA A 267 10.50 11.21 15.12
C ALA A 267 11.62 10.23 14.73
N VAL A 268 12.71 10.71 14.11
CA VAL A 268 13.84 9.88 13.70
C VAL A 268 14.53 9.30 14.92
N GLN A 269 14.81 10.12 15.94
CA GLN A 269 15.40 9.61 17.17
C GLN A 269 14.43 8.69 17.92
N MET A 270 13.15 9.06 18.00
CA MET A 270 12.13 8.19 18.59
C MET A 270 12.08 6.80 17.95
N ALA A 271 12.24 6.72 16.62
CA ALA A 271 12.26 5.45 15.90
C ALA A 271 13.50 4.62 16.26
N VAL A 272 14.68 5.23 16.28
CA VAL A 272 15.93 4.56 16.70
C VAL A 272 15.80 4.02 18.13
N ASP A 273 15.32 4.86 19.07
CA ASP A 273 15.15 4.46 20.46
C ASP A 273 14.17 3.28 20.59
N TYR A 274 13.05 3.32 19.88
CA TYR A 274 12.09 2.22 19.86
C TYR A 274 12.73 0.94 19.31
N MET A 275 13.38 1.00 18.15
CA MET A 275 14.01 -0.17 17.52
C MET A 275 15.03 -0.82 18.47
N LEU A 276 15.95 -0.03 19.03
CA LEU A 276 17.01 -0.54 19.90
C LEU A 276 16.47 -1.04 21.25
N SER A 277 15.42 -0.43 21.79
CA SER A 277 14.77 -0.92 23.02
C SER A 277 14.07 -2.28 22.88
N ASN A 278 13.81 -2.72 21.64
CA ASN A 278 13.20 -4.02 21.33
C ASN A 278 14.25 -5.05 20.88
N GLU A 279 15.54 -4.78 21.10
CA GLU A 279 16.62 -5.72 20.86
C GLU A 279 16.67 -6.79 21.98
N ASN A 280 16.76 -8.06 21.59
CA ASN A 280 16.92 -9.17 22.54
C ASN A 280 18.41 -9.51 22.78
N GLU A 281 18.67 -10.51 23.62
CA GLU A 281 20.03 -10.92 24.03
C GLU A 281 20.94 -11.36 22.87
N VAL A 282 20.37 -11.84 21.76
CA VAL A 282 21.13 -12.24 20.56
C VAL A 282 21.24 -11.12 19.52
N GLY A 283 20.79 -9.92 19.87
CA GLY A 283 20.83 -8.73 19.04
C GLY A 283 19.75 -8.65 17.97
N LEU A 284 18.73 -9.50 18.03
CA LEU A 284 17.58 -9.45 17.13
C LEU A 284 16.54 -8.47 17.66
N ILE A 285 16.07 -7.57 16.80
CA ILE A 285 14.98 -6.63 17.11
C ILE A 285 13.67 -7.20 16.55
N ALA A 286 12.72 -7.51 17.44
CA ALA A 286 11.40 -8.01 17.07
C ALA A 286 10.34 -7.68 18.14
N THR A 287 9.12 -7.38 17.69
CA THR A 287 7.96 -7.15 18.58
C THR A 287 7.04 -8.39 18.53
N GLY A 288 7.57 -9.55 18.91
CA GLY A 288 6.89 -10.85 18.83
C GLY A 288 7.71 -11.88 18.04
N HIS A 289 7.10 -12.43 16.98
CA HIS A 289 7.80 -13.35 16.07
C HIS A 289 8.88 -12.63 15.25
N THR A 290 9.92 -13.36 14.86
CA THR A 290 10.83 -12.93 13.80
C THR A 290 10.10 -13.06 12.48
N THR A 291 10.09 -12.03 11.63
CA THR A 291 9.33 -12.08 10.37
C THR A 291 10.08 -11.51 9.18
N THR A 292 9.69 -11.90 7.96
CA THR A 292 10.28 -11.38 6.72
C THR A 292 9.93 -9.92 6.49
N GLU A 293 8.79 -9.44 7.01
CA GLU A 293 8.43 -8.02 7.03
C GLU A 293 9.59 -7.19 7.60
N GLY A 294 10.21 -7.64 8.69
CA GLY A 294 11.32 -6.93 9.33
C GLY A 294 12.59 -6.77 8.46
N CYS A 295 12.76 -7.56 7.39
CA CYS A 295 13.83 -7.30 6.43
C CYS A 295 13.60 -5.94 5.72
N TYR A 296 12.34 -5.64 5.37
CA TYR A 296 11.98 -4.43 4.63
C TYR A 296 11.54 -3.29 5.53
N THR A 297 10.81 -3.57 6.61
CA THR A 297 10.25 -2.54 7.50
C THR A 297 11.19 -2.13 8.63
N LEU A 298 12.30 -2.83 8.87
CA LEU A 298 13.23 -2.53 9.96
C LEU A 298 14.68 -2.40 9.47
N ALA A 299 15.26 -3.45 8.86
CA ALA A 299 16.67 -3.41 8.44
C ALA A 299 16.93 -2.31 7.41
N TYR A 300 16.08 -2.21 6.40
CA TYR A 300 16.20 -1.17 5.37
C TYR A 300 16.05 0.28 5.92
N PRO A 301 15.04 0.61 6.76
CA PRO A 301 14.99 1.89 7.45
C PRO A 301 16.18 2.18 8.36
N LEU A 302 16.70 1.19 9.09
CA LEU A 302 17.92 1.34 9.89
C LEU A 302 19.10 1.75 9.00
N ALA A 303 19.26 1.13 7.83
CA ALA A 303 20.30 1.50 6.87
C ALA A 303 20.11 2.93 6.34
N ALA A 304 18.87 3.34 6.04
CA ALA A 304 18.58 4.72 5.64
C ALA A 304 18.98 5.74 6.72
N ILE A 305 18.65 5.46 7.97
CA ILE A 305 19.04 6.31 9.11
C ILE A 305 20.55 6.32 9.31
N ALA A 306 21.20 5.15 9.21
CA ALA A 306 22.64 5.02 9.32
C ALA A 306 23.37 5.91 8.30
N ILE A 307 22.91 5.95 7.05
CA ILE A 307 23.52 6.78 6.01
C ILE A 307 23.30 8.25 6.27
N ALA A 308 22.07 8.63 6.63
CA ALA A 308 21.76 10.03 6.92
C ALA A 308 22.57 10.58 8.10
N ARG A 309 22.89 9.73 9.08
CA ARG A 309 23.71 10.08 10.26
C ARG A 309 25.20 9.81 10.08
N ASN A 310 25.61 9.17 8.99
CA ASN A 310 26.93 8.58 8.81
C ASN A 310 27.36 7.73 10.03
N ASP A 311 26.46 6.84 10.47
CA ASP A 311 26.61 6.01 11.67
C ASP A 311 26.93 4.54 11.30
N PRO A 312 28.20 4.11 11.41
CA PRO A 312 28.60 2.74 11.10
C PRO A 312 27.95 1.70 11.99
N SER A 313 27.58 2.05 13.23
CA SER A 313 26.99 1.10 14.18
C SER A 313 25.56 0.73 13.79
N LEU A 314 24.78 1.71 13.32
CA LEU A 314 23.45 1.47 12.76
C LEU A 314 23.52 0.73 11.41
N ALA A 315 24.53 1.02 10.59
CA ALA A 315 24.78 0.27 9.37
C ALA A 315 25.04 -1.22 9.68
N GLN A 316 25.89 -1.50 10.67
CA GLN A 316 26.14 -2.87 11.12
C GLN A 316 24.89 -3.53 11.72
N LYS A 317 24.13 -2.80 12.55
CA LYS A 317 22.86 -3.28 13.09
C LYS A 317 21.89 -3.67 11.98
N SER A 318 21.81 -2.90 10.90
CA SER A 318 20.93 -3.22 9.77
C SER A 318 21.31 -4.53 9.07
N LEU A 319 22.60 -4.80 8.86
CA LEU A 319 23.07 -6.07 8.29
C LEU A 319 22.86 -7.23 9.26
N GLN A 320 23.15 -7.04 10.55
CA GLN A 320 22.88 -8.03 11.60
C GLN A 320 21.41 -8.44 11.62
N GLN A 321 20.49 -7.47 11.48
CA GLN A 321 19.05 -7.75 11.42
C GLN A 321 18.66 -8.62 10.22
N LEU A 322 19.33 -8.48 9.07
CA LEU A 322 19.13 -9.35 7.91
C LEU A 322 19.71 -10.74 8.17
N THR A 323 20.99 -10.84 8.54
CA THR A 323 21.68 -12.12 8.78
C THR A 323 20.95 -12.99 9.82
N LEU A 324 20.45 -12.40 10.91
CA LEU A 324 19.68 -13.15 11.91
C LEU A 324 18.35 -13.66 11.36
N ARG A 325 17.67 -12.86 10.52
CA ARG A 325 16.41 -13.25 9.88
C ARG A 325 16.61 -14.34 8.83
N THR A 326 17.64 -14.24 7.99
CA THR A 326 17.89 -15.22 6.93
C THR A 326 18.15 -16.61 7.51
N LYS A 327 18.93 -16.70 8.59
CA LYS A 327 19.18 -17.94 9.34
C LYS A 327 17.93 -18.57 9.97
N LEU A 328 16.94 -17.75 10.34
CA LEU A 328 15.72 -18.22 11.00
C LEU A 328 14.56 -18.48 10.04
N LEU A 329 14.52 -17.79 8.91
CA LEU A 329 13.36 -17.72 8.02
C LEU A 329 13.57 -18.47 6.71
N THR A 330 14.73 -19.06 6.47
CA THR A 330 15.00 -19.74 5.20
C THR A 330 15.66 -21.08 5.37
N ASP A 331 15.32 -22.00 4.47
CA ASP A 331 16.07 -23.23 4.24
C ASP A 331 16.22 -23.47 2.72
N GLU A 332 16.63 -24.69 2.33
CA GLU A 332 16.81 -25.06 0.92
C GLU A 332 15.50 -25.05 0.10
N LYS A 333 14.35 -25.20 0.76
CA LYS A 333 13.05 -25.45 0.12
C LYS A 333 12.08 -24.28 0.27
N ALA A 334 12.29 -23.41 1.25
CA ALA A 334 11.34 -22.38 1.55
C ALA A 334 11.94 -21.09 2.12
N ILE A 335 11.20 -20.01 1.89
CA ILE A 335 11.26 -18.79 2.67
C ILE A 335 9.98 -18.74 3.51
N TYR A 336 10.12 -18.80 4.82
CA TYR A 336 9.03 -18.78 5.78
C TYR A 336 8.73 -17.35 6.21
N GLN A 337 7.44 -17.01 6.25
CA GLN A 337 6.99 -15.68 6.69
C GLN A 337 7.55 -15.31 8.06
N ARG A 338 7.56 -16.26 9.01
CA ARG A 338 7.96 -15.99 10.39
C ARG A 338 8.66 -17.16 11.05
N ALA A 339 9.26 -16.90 12.19
CA ALA A 339 9.87 -17.91 13.06
C ALA A 339 9.61 -17.54 14.51
N GLY A 340 9.41 -18.59 15.32
CA GLY A 340 9.32 -18.52 16.77
C GLY A 340 10.57 -19.07 17.43
N LYS A 341 10.49 -19.31 18.75
CA LYS A 341 11.61 -19.90 19.51
C LYS A 341 12.01 -21.30 19.03
N ASN A 342 11.07 -22.04 18.44
CA ASN A 342 11.25 -23.43 18.02
C ASN A 342 11.56 -23.58 16.52
N GLY A 343 11.83 -22.47 15.82
CA GLY A 343 12.13 -22.47 14.38
C GLY A 343 11.04 -21.84 13.50
N PRO A 344 11.10 -22.06 12.18
CA PRO A 344 10.16 -21.49 11.23
C PRO A 344 8.72 -21.88 11.52
N GLU A 345 7.81 -20.90 11.42
CA GLU A 345 6.38 -21.10 11.57
C GLU A 345 5.61 -20.15 10.65
N GLY A 346 4.31 -20.40 10.41
CA GLY A 346 3.54 -19.60 9.45
C GLY A 346 3.78 -20.01 8.00
N TYR A 347 3.70 -19.05 7.08
CA TYR A 347 3.49 -19.36 5.67
C TYR A 347 4.80 -19.61 4.93
N ALA A 348 5.01 -20.85 4.48
CA ALA A 348 6.10 -21.19 3.56
C ALA A 348 5.80 -20.65 2.16
N ASN A 349 6.79 -20.02 1.53
CA ASN A 349 6.73 -19.52 0.14
C ASN A 349 5.56 -18.57 -0.14
N TRP A 350 5.10 -17.84 0.87
CA TRP A 350 4.09 -16.81 0.72
C TRP A 350 4.65 -15.62 -0.06
N GLY A 351 4.04 -15.32 -1.20
CA GLY A 351 4.57 -14.38 -2.18
C GLY A 351 4.81 -12.97 -1.63
N ARG A 352 3.94 -12.46 -0.77
CA ARG A 352 4.19 -11.15 -0.14
C ARG A 352 5.28 -11.23 0.94
N GLY A 353 5.39 -12.34 1.65
CA GLY A 353 6.49 -12.58 2.60
C GLY A 353 7.85 -12.61 1.91
N THR A 354 7.93 -13.22 0.72
CA THR A 354 9.17 -13.26 -0.09
C THR A 354 9.52 -11.91 -0.70
N VAL A 355 8.52 -11.07 -1.02
CA VAL A 355 8.75 -9.66 -1.40
C VAL A 355 9.49 -8.91 -0.30
N TRP A 356 9.01 -8.97 0.95
CA TRP A 356 9.66 -8.26 2.06
C TRP A 356 11.08 -8.76 2.32
N TYR A 357 11.28 -10.07 2.17
CA TYR A 357 12.59 -10.68 2.29
C TYR A 357 13.56 -10.12 1.23
N LEU A 358 13.20 -10.21 -0.06
CA LEU A 358 14.08 -9.80 -1.16
C LEU A 358 14.26 -8.29 -1.28
N LEU A 359 13.18 -7.51 -1.18
CA LEU A 359 13.27 -6.05 -1.20
C LEU A 359 14.04 -5.54 0.01
N GLY A 360 13.79 -6.09 1.20
CA GLY A 360 14.52 -5.73 2.41
C GLY A 360 16.03 -5.90 2.27
N ILE A 361 16.48 -7.04 1.73
CA ILE A 361 17.90 -7.29 1.51
C ILE A 361 18.46 -6.35 0.45
N VAL A 362 17.88 -6.32 -0.76
CA VAL A 362 18.49 -5.58 -1.89
C VAL A 362 18.48 -4.07 -1.68
N LYS A 363 17.44 -3.52 -1.05
CA LYS A 363 17.34 -2.08 -0.74
C LYS A 363 18.31 -1.69 0.37
N THR A 364 18.51 -2.55 1.37
CA THR A 364 19.56 -2.35 2.39
C THR A 364 20.95 -2.32 1.75
N LEU A 365 21.27 -3.32 0.92
CA LEU A 365 22.57 -3.38 0.22
C LEU A 365 22.79 -2.16 -0.69
N HIS A 366 21.77 -1.74 -1.44
CA HIS A 366 21.82 -0.54 -2.27
C HIS A 366 22.23 0.70 -1.45
N LEU A 367 21.51 0.94 -0.35
CA LEU A 367 21.76 2.07 0.53
C LEU A 367 23.16 2.01 1.15
N LEU A 368 23.54 0.88 1.75
CA LEU A 368 24.86 0.74 2.38
C LEU A 368 26.00 0.88 1.36
N LYS A 369 25.81 0.46 0.10
CA LYS A 369 26.75 0.71 -0.99
C LYS A 369 26.89 2.21 -1.29
N GLN A 370 25.79 2.95 -1.34
CA GLN A 370 25.82 4.43 -1.48
C GLN A 370 26.53 5.10 -0.30
N GLY A 371 26.30 4.62 0.92
CA GLY A 371 26.94 5.10 2.14
C GLY A 371 28.38 4.61 2.36
N LYS A 372 28.94 3.80 1.45
CA LYS A 372 30.27 3.19 1.55
C LYS A 372 30.46 2.28 2.78
N PHE A 373 29.38 1.70 3.30
CA PHE A 373 29.38 0.72 4.40
C PHE A 373 29.47 -0.72 3.88
N THR A 374 30.40 -1.00 2.97
CA THR A 374 30.52 -2.29 2.25
C THR A 374 31.56 -3.24 2.83
N ASN A 375 32.42 -2.77 3.74
CA ASN A 375 33.56 -3.54 4.27
C ASN A 375 33.19 -4.47 5.43
N GLN A 376 31.90 -4.77 5.61
CA GLN A 376 31.40 -5.65 6.67
C GLN A 376 31.17 -7.05 6.09
N PRO A 377 31.65 -8.15 6.71
CA PRO A 377 31.45 -9.52 6.22
C PRO A 377 29.99 -9.87 5.90
N GLU A 378 29.06 -9.34 6.71
CA GLU A 378 27.62 -9.53 6.55
C GLU A 378 27.11 -8.92 5.24
N PHE A 379 27.77 -7.91 4.69
CA PHE A 379 27.41 -7.33 3.39
C PHE A 379 27.56 -8.36 2.27
N GLN A 380 28.69 -9.07 2.21
CA GLN A 380 28.91 -10.11 1.20
C GLN A 380 28.01 -11.33 1.43
N GLU A 381 27.76 -11.70 2.70
CA GLU A 381 26.80 -12.75 3.06
C GLU A 381 25.40 -12.42 2.52
N MET A 382 24.93 -11.19 2.72
CA MET A 382 23.61 -10.75 2.26
C MET A 382 23.53 -10.60 0.74
N GLU A 383 24.61 -10.24 0.05
CA GLU A 383 24.65 -10.26 -1.41
C GLU A 383 24.49 -11.69 -1.94
N ALA A 384 25.21 -12.65 -1.37
CA ALA A 384 25.10 -14.06 -1.75
C ALA A 384 23.71 -14.62 -1.48
N GLU A 385 23.13 -14.27 -0.33
CA GLU A 385 21.78 -14.68 0.04
C GLU A 385 20.71 -14.09 -0.88
N PHE A 386 20.83 -12.80 -1.25
CA PHE A 386 19.95 -12.19 -2.23
C PHE A 386 19.98 -12.94 -3.58
N LYS A 387 21.18 -13.26 -4.08
CA LYS A 387 21.35 -14.03 -5.34
C LYS A 387 20.71 -15.42 -5.25
N ARG A 388 20.90 -16.13 -4.13
CA ARG A 388 20.29 -17.43 -3.87
C ARG A 388 18.77 -17.34 -3.86
N ALA A 389 18.21 -16.43 -3.07
CA ALA A 389 16.77 -16.23 -2.94
C ALA A 389 16.13 -15.77 -4.25
N ALA A 390 16.79 -14.89 -5.01
CA ALA A 390 16.32 -14.46 -6.33
C ALA A 390 16.21 -15.64 -7.31
N LYS A 391 17.24 -16.51 -7.35
CA LYS A 391 17.19 -17.75 -8.15
C LYS A 391 16.07 -18.68 -7.71
N PHE A 392 15.88 -18.84 -6.40
CA PHE A 392 14.81 -19.67 -5.85
C PHE A 392 13.42 -19.15 -6.25
N VAL A 393 13.13 -17.85 -6.14
CA VAL A 393 11.79 -17.33 -6.49
C VAL A 393 11.57 -17.23 -8.00
N ALA A 394 12.63 -17.09 -8.80
CA ALA A 394 12.55 -16.99 -10.26
C ALA A 394 11.99 -18.24 -10.93
N GLN A 395 12.17 -19.42 -10.32
CA GLN A 395 11.64 -20.69 -10.84
C GLN A 395 10.09 -20.76 -10.80
N TYR A 396 9.46 -19.92 -9.98
CA TYR A 396 8.01 -19.90 -9.77
C TYR A 396 7.29 -18.81 -10.58
N GLN A 397 8.01 -18.07 -11.43
CA GLN A 397 7.38 -17.11 -12.33
C GLN A 397 6.54 -17.86 -13.36
N ASN A 398 5.26 -17.54 -13.47
CA ASN A 398 4.38 -18.17 -14.45
C ASN A 398 4.66 -17.68 -15.88
N THR A 399 3.95 -18.24 -16.85
CA THR A 399 4.10 -17.90 -18.29
C THR A 399 3.73 -16.46 -18.62
N ASP A 400 2.89 -15.82 -17.82
CA ASP A 400 2.52 -14.40 -17.97
C ASP A 400 3.53 -13.47 -17.27
N GLY A 401 4.57 -14.01 -16.65
CA GLY A 401 5.58 -13.23 -15.93
C GLY A 401 5.15 -12.84 -14.50
N LEU A 402 4.12 -13.45 -13.95
CA LEU A 402 3.52 -13.13 -12.65
C LEU A 402 3.73 -14.28 -11.65
N TRP A 403 3.48 -13.99 -10.37
CA TRP A 403 3.55 -14.96 -9.28
C TRP A 403 2.21 -15.09 -8.57
N TYR A 404 1.97 -16.30 -8.05
CA TYR A 404 0.79 -16.62 -7.25
C TYR A 404 0.95 -16.15 -5.80
N SER A 405 -0.17 -16.11 -5.05
CA SER A 405 -0.16 -15.72 -3.63
C SER A 405 0.80 -16.58 -2.78
N PHE A 406 0.92 -17.86 -3.12
CA PHE A 406 1.99 -18.75 -2.66
C PHE A 406 2.77 -19.24 -3.87
N LEU A 407 4.07 -18.98 -3.90
CA LEU A 407 4.90 -19.13 -5.11
C LEU A 407 4.84 -20.55 -5.68
N ASP A 408 4.85 -21.54 -4.80
CA ASP A 408 4.85 -22.98 -5.11
C ASP A 408 3.44 -23.59 -5.21
N ARG A 409 2.37 -22.78 -5.10
CA ARG A 409 0.98 -23.26 -5.17
C ARG A 409 0.18 -22.47 -6.22
N PRO A 410 0.23 -22.89 -7.50
CA PRO A 410 -0.49 -22.22 -8.59
C PRO A 410 -2.00 -22.07 -8.39
N ALA A 411 -2.62 -22.95 -7.60
CA ALA A 411 -4.04 -22.88 -7.26
C ALA A 411 -4.42 -21.67 -6.37
N THR A 412 -3.44 -20.92 -5.84
CA THR A 412 -3.69 -19.79 -4.94
C THR A 412 -3.96 -18.47 -5.65
N GLU A 413 -4.17 -18.48 -6.98
CA GLU A 413 -4.43 -17.33 -7.85
C GLU A 413 -3.28 -16.29 -7.88
N ILE A 414 -3.24 -15.46 -8.93
CA ILE A 414 -2.21 -14.43 -9.09
C ILE A 414 -2.29 -13.39 -7.96
N ASP A 415 -1.14 -12.94 -7.47
CA ASP A 415 -1.06 -11.82 -6.53
C ASP A 415 -0.21 -10.70 -7.13
N THR A 416 -0.85 -9.58 -7.44
CA THR A 416 -0.16 -8.42 -8.02
C THR A 416 0.84 -7.77 -7.05
N THR A 417 0.73 -7.99 -5.73
CA THR A 417 1.76 -7.52 -4.77
C THR A 417 3.03 -8.35 -4.85
N ALA A 418 2.88 -9.67 -4.84
CA ALA A 418 3.99 -10.59 -4.99
C ALA A 418 4.69 -10.31 -6.32
N SER A 419 3.91 -10.21 -7.40
CA SER A 419 4.43 -9.97 -8.75
C SER A 419 5.16 -8.64 -8.88
N ALA A 420 4.56 -7.53 -8.42
CA ALA A 420 5.19 -6.21 -8.50
C ALA A 420 6.46 -6.12 -7.64
N GLY A 421 6.41 -6.63 -6.41
CA GLY A 421 7.53 -6.55 -5.47
C GLY A 421 8.71 -7.44 -5.85
N LEU A 422 8.46 -8.68 -6.30
CA LEU A 422 9.53 -9.60 -6.74
C LEU A 422 10.19 -9.09 -8.01
N ALA A 423 9.41 -8.59 -8.97
CA ALA A 423 9.95 -7.96 -10.16
C ALA A 423 10.76 -6.69 -9.83
N ALA A 424 10.32 -5.87 -8.87
CA ALA A 424 11.09 -4.73 -8.40
C ALA A 424 12.42 -5.17 -7.78
N ALA A 425 12.43 -6.23 -6.96
CA ALA A 425 13.66 -6.78 -6.39
C ALA A 425 14.61 -7.29 -7.48
N PHE A 426 14.10 -7.96 -8.52
CA PHE A 426 14.88 -8.39 -9.68
C PHE A 426 15.50 -7.22 -10.43
N GLY A 427 14.72 -6.16 -10.67
CA GLY A 427 15.20 -4.93 -11.30
C GLY A 427 16.33 -4.28 -10.50
N TRP A 428 16.17 -4.16 -9.17
CA TRP A 428 17.23 -3.67 -8.29
C TRP A 428 18.48 -4.55 -8.33
N GLY A 429 18.30 -5.87 -8.25
CA GLY A 429 19.39 -6.83 -8.34
C GLY A 429 20.20 -6.70 -9.63
N TYR A 430 19.52 -6.49 -10.76
CA TYR A 430 20.17 -6.21 -12.05
C TYR A 430 20.93 -4.88 -12.02
N LYS A 431 20.29 -3.79 -11.59
CA LYS A 431 20.90 -2.44 -11.51
C LYS A 431 22.14 -2.39 -10.60
N LEU A 432 22.17 -3.21 -9.55
CA LEU A 432 23.31 -3.30 -8.63
C LEU A 432 24.44 -4.20 -9.13
N GLY A 433 24.22 -4.96 -10.22
CA GLY A 433 25.17 -5.95 -10.76
C GLY A 433 25.14 -7.30 -10.03
N TYR A 434 24.08 -7.57 -9.26
CA TYR A 434 23.92 -8.83 -8.53
C TYR A 434 23.24 -9.92 -9.37
N LEU A 435 22.40 -9.53 -10.32
CA LEU A 435 21.66 -10.43 -11.20
C LEU A 435 21.97 -10.10 -12.66
N ASP A 436 21.87 -11.09 -13.54
CA ASP A 436 22.13 -10.94 -14.97
C ASP A 436 20.91 -10.39 -15.74
N GLY A 437 21.06 -10.27 -17.06
CA GLY A 437 20.03 -9.74 -17.95
C GLY A 437 18.74 -10.57 -18.03
N GLU A 438 18.74 -11.83 -17.60
CA GLU A 438 17.53 -12.66 -17.57
C GLU A 438 16.52 -12.08 -16.58
N TYR A 439 16.98 -11.71 -15.38
CA TYR A 439 16.14 -11.13 -14.33
C TYR A 439 15.54 -9.78 -14.73
N TRP A 440 16.27 -8.99 -15.54
CA TRP A 440 15.73 -7.78 -16.15
C TRP A 440 14.55 -8.07 -17.08
N GLN A 441 14.65 -9.11 -17.92
CA GLN A 441 13.53 -9.50 -18.79
C GLN A 441 12.34 -10.03 -17.98
N LYS A 442 12.59 -10.82 -16.93
CA LYS A 442 11.54 -11.26 -15.99
C LYS A 442 10.80 -10.07 -15.37
N ALA A 443 11.53 -9.04 -14.94
CA ALA A 443 10.95 -7.83 -14.38
C ALA A 443 10.12 -7.04 -15.42
N ARG A 444 10.60 -6.94 -16.66
CA ARG A 444 9.87 -6.29 -17.77
C ARG A 444 8.58 -7.03 -18.15
N GLN A 445 8.64 -8.36 -18.18
CA GLN A 445 7.46 -9.19 -18.47
C GLN A 445 6.39 -8.99 -17.38
N ALA A 446 6.79 -9.07 -16.10
CA ALA A 446 5.91 -8.82 -14.97
C ALA A 446 5.26 -7.43 -15.06
N TYR A 447 6.04 -6.38 -15.32
CA TYR A 447 5.54 -5.02 -15.48
C TYR A 447 4.49 -4.93 -16.59
N SER A 448 4.77 -5.49 -17.77
CA SER A 448 3.85 -5.49 -18.91
C SER A 448 2.52 -6.16 -18.56
N SER A 449 2.56 -7.30 -17.89
CA SER A 449 1.35 -8.04 -17.49
C SER A 449 0.57 -7.32 -16.39
N LEU A 450 1.25 -6.67 -15.44
CA LEU A 450 0.62 -5.90 -14.36
C LEU A 450 -0.20 -4.71 -14.85
N LEU A 451 0.12 -4.14 -16.02
CA LEU A 451 -0.65 -3.04 -16.61
C LEU A 451 -2.10 -3.43 -16.93
N SER A 452 -2.39 -4.72 -17.14
CA SER A 452 -3.77 -5.21 -17.37
C SER A 452 -4.66 -5.17 -16.12
N TYR A 453 -4.07 -5.00 -14.94
CA TYR A 453 -4.78 -4.96 -13.65
C TYR A 453 -5.01 -3.53 -13.13
N ILE A 454 -4.64 -2.52 -13.91
CA ILE A 454 -4.83 -1.11 -13.57
C ILE A 454 -6.27 -0.69 -13.87
N THR A 455 -6.93 -0.08 -12.89
CA THR A 455 -8.25 0.54 -13.10
C THR A 455 -8.12 1.80 -13.97
N PRO A 456 -9.20 2.26 -14.61
CA PRO A 456 -9.16 3.49 -15.41
C PRO A 456 -8.58 4.70 -14.67
N ASP A 457 -8.83 4.78 -13.36
CA ASP A 457 -8.30 5.83 -12.49
C ASP A 457 -6.97 5.50 -11.79
N GLY A 458 -6.27 4.48 -12.27
CA GLY A 458 -4.87 4.20 -11.95
C GLY A 458 -4.60 3.42 -10.66
N PHE A 459 -5.61 2.78 -10.06
CA PHE A 459 -5.37 1.86 -8.94
C PHE A 459 -4.96 0.48 -9.45
N LEU A 460 -4.05 -0.19 -8.73
CA LEU A 460 -3.72 -1.59 -9.01
C LEU A 460 -4.67 -2.52 -8.27
N THR A 461 -5.28 -3.44 -9.01
CA THR A 461 -6.21 -4.44 -8.47
C THR A 461 -5.54 -5.81 -8.32
N HIS A 462 -6.34 -6.82 -7.95
CA HIS A 462 -5.97 -8.23 -8.03
C HIS A 462 -4.83 -8.67 -7.09
N MET A 463 -4.72 -8.02 -5.93
CA MET A 463 -3.77 -8.40 -4.87
C MET A 463 -4.44 -9.23 -3.78
N SER A 464 -3.68 -10.04 -3.04
CA SER A 464 -4.21 -10.69 -1.83
C SER A 464 -4.47 -9.66 -0.73
N GLN A 465 -5.49 -9.93 0.09
CA GLN A 465 -5.78 -9.09 1.26
C GLN A 465 -4.65 -9.18 2.31
N ILE A 466 -4.56 -8.22 3.23
CA ILE A 466 -3.69 -8.33 4.41
C ILE A 466 -3.98 -9.63 5.19
N ASN A 467 -2.95 -10.24 5.76
CA ASN A 467 -2.93 -11.62 6.27
C ASN A 467 -3.71 -11.85 7.59
N ARG A 468 -4.53 -10.89 8.04
CA ARG A 468 -5.29 -11.00 9.29
C ARG A 468 -6.33 -12.11 9.28
N GLY A 469 -6.79 -12.52 8.09
CA GLY A 469 -7.67 -13.67 7.90
C GLY A 469 -6.96 -15.01 7.85
N GLY A 470 -5.66 -15.06 8.14
CA GLY A 470 -4.90 -16.31 8.14
C GLY A 470 -4.51 -16.80 6.74
N GLU A 471 -3.92 -18.00 6.71
CA GLU A 471 -3.47 -18.66 5.48
C GLU A 471 -4.62 -18.91 4.51
N GLU A 472 -5.79 -19.31 5.02
CA GLU A 472 -6.98 -19.56 4.21
C GLU A 472 -7.37 -18.34 3.38
N LEU A 473 -7.31 -17.13 3.97
CA LEU A 473 -7.59 -15.90 3.23
C LEU A 473 -6.50 -15.55 2.22
N GLN A 474 -5.24 -15.90 2.49
CA GLN A 474 -4.15 -15.67 1.54
C GLN A 474 -4.18 -16.68 0.39
N ALA A 475 -4.58 -17.92 0.67
CA ALA A 475 -4.60 -19.01 -0.30
C ALA A 475 -5.88 -19.03 -1.14
N ASN A 476 -6.97 -18.41 -0.67
CA ASN A 476 -8.19 -18.31 -1.45
C ASN A 476 -8.09 -17.19 -2.51
N GLY A 477 -8.83 -17.34 -3.61
CA GLY A 477 -8.83 -16.39 -4.73
C GLY A 477 -9.44 -15.01 -4.43
N TYR A 478 -9.63 -14.63 -3.15
CA TYR A 478 -10.14 -13.32 -2.80
C TYR A 478 -9.10 -12.25 -3.11
N ARG A 479 -9.50 -11.25 -3.90
CA ARG A 479 -8.61 -10.18 -4.36
C ARG A 479 -9.19 -8.80 -4.12
N VAL A 480 -8.29 -7.87 -3.83
CA VAL A 480 -8.62 -6.51 -3.43
C VAL A 480 -7.85 -5.47 -4.24
N ILE A 481 -8.11 -4.20 -3.92
CA ILE A 481 -7.41 -3.03 -4.45
C ILE A 481 -6.72 -2.36 -3.26
N SER A 482 -5.48 -1.93 -3.40
CA SER A 482 -4.79 -1.13 -2.38
C SER A 482 -3.60 -0.38 -2.96
N GLN A 483 -3.31 0.77 -2.36
CA GLN A 483 -2.28 1.68 -2.81
C GLN A 483 -0.87 1.14 -2.54
N PHE A 484 -0.66 0.29 -1.52
CA PHE A 484 0.68 -0.25 -1.27
C PHE A 484 1.15 -1.16 -2.43
N ALA A 485 0.23 -1.85 -3.12
CA ALA A 485 0.51 -2.57 -4.37
C ALA A 485 0.96 -1.62 -5.47
N LEU A 486 0.23 -0.50 -5.62
CA LEU A 486 0.56 0.56 -6.56
C LEU A 486 1.95 1.16 -6.27
N GLY A 487 2.32 1.29 -5.00
CA GLY A 487 3.66 1.66 -4.56
C GLY A 487 4.73 0.69 -5.08
N LEU A 488 4.57 -0.61 -4.85
CA LEU A 488 5.50 -1.63 -5.33
C LEU A 488 5.63 -1.63 -6.87
N LEU A 489 4.51 -1.48 -7.59
CA LEU A 489 4.53 -1.35 -9.05
C LEU A 489 5.19 -0.03 -9.49
N GLY A 490 5.02 1.05 -8.72
CA GLY A 490 5.71 2.32 -8.94
C GLY A 490 7.22 2.20 -8.81
N GLN A 491 7.71 1.45 -7.82
CA GLN A 491 9.14 1.12 -7.69
C GLN A 491 9.64 0.36 -8.92
N LEU A 492 8.92 -0.68 -9.35
CA LEU A 492 9.25 -1.43 -10.57
C LEU A 492 9.27 -0.53 -11.82
N ASN A 493 8.24 0.29 -12.00
CA ASN A 493 8.17 1.23 -13.12
C ASN A 493 9.39 2.13 -13.15
N PHE A 494 9.73 2.75 -12.02
CA PHE A 494 10.88 3.64 -11.92
C PHE A 494 12.17 2.93 -12.36
N ILE A 495 12.43 1.74 -11.81
CA ILE A 495 13.63 0.95 -12.12
C ILE A 495 13.74 0.66 -13.63
N LEU A 496 12.63 0.29 -14.27
CA LEU A 496 12.59 -0.08 -15.69
C LEU A 496 12.71 1.13 -16.63
N MET A 497 12.25 2.30 -16.19
CA MET A 497 12.26 3.52 -17.00
C MET A 497 13.51 4.36 -16.78
N ASP A 498 14.21 4.17 -15.65
CA ASP A 498 15.50 4.81 -15.41
C ASP A 498 16.58 4.19 -16.31
N LYS A 499 17.06 4.99 -17.26
CA LYS A 499 18.10 4.58 -18.23
C LYS A 499 19.53 4.69 -17.69
N ARG A 500 19.72 5.19 -16.47
CA ARG A 500 21.04 5.34 -15.84
C ARG A 500 21.56 4.05 -15.23
#